data_AF-A0A443Q259-F1
#
_entry.id   AF-A0A443Q259-F1
#
_cell.length_a   1.000
_cell.length_b   1.000
_cell.length_c   1.000
_cell.angle_alpha   90.00
_cell.angle_beta   90.00
_cell.angle_gamma   90.00
#
_symmetry.space_group_name_H-M   'P 1'
#
loop_
_entity.id
_entity.type
_entity.pdbx_description
1 polymer ?
#
loop_
_entity_poly.entity_id
_entity_poly.type
_entity_poly.pdbx_seq_one_letter_code
_entity_poly.pdbx_strand_id
1 'polypeptide(L)'
;MDFSLLEGAMASKSYEKIADICDDLMLQASSSQNFFINSSLFATSEGVFSQEGWPYAIHLLGHMYANDMNSARFLWKSIPSTIKESQPEIVAVWKIGQCLWTRNYAGVYEAIRGFDWTPQVLGLVMDFSGKLAFSLFSFFLFVAYLFLKA
;
A
#
# COMPACT_ATOMS: atom_id res chain seq x y z
N MET A 1 16.47 2.58 -10.50
CA MET A 1 15.08 3.04 -10.68
C MET A 1 15.00 4.45 -10.16
N ASP A 2 14.36 5.34 -10.90
CA ASP A 2 14.14 6.71 -10.46
C ASP A 2 12.85 6.76 -9.62
N PHE A 3 12.97 7.09 -8.34
CA PHE A 3 11.84 7.25 -7.42
C PHE A 3 11.55 8.72 -7.13
N SER A 4 12.11 9.66 -7.89
CA SER A 4 11.94 11.11 -7.68
C SER A 4 10.48 11.56 -7.64
N LEU A 5 9.62 10.99 -8.49
CA LEU A 5 8.18 11.27 -8.49
C LEU A 5 7.50 10.77 -7.20
N LEU A 6 7.89 9.59 -6.72
CA LEU A 6 7.38 9.03 -5.47
C LEU A 6 7.85 9.87 -4.27
N GLU A 7 9.12 10.24 -4.22
CA GLU A 7 9.67 11.13 -3.19
C GLU A 7 8.99 12.51 -3.20
N GLY A 8 8.73 13.07 -4.38
CA GLY A 8 7.97 14.30 -4.54
C GLY A 8 6.52 14.19 -4.05
N ALA A 9 5.84 13.07 -4.34
CA ALA A 9 4.50 12.81 -3.84
C ALA A 9 4.47 12.66 -2.31
N MET A 10 5.46 11.96 -1.73
CA MET A 10 5.63 11.82 -0.29
C MET A 10 5.91 13.17 0.38
N ALA A 11 6.79 13.99 -0.19
CA ALA A 11 7.13 15.31 0.32
C ALA A 11 5.95 16.30 0.25
N SER A 12 5.15 16.21 -0.81
CA SER A 12 3.94 17.04 -1.00
C SER A 12 2.70 16.50 -0.28
N LYS A 13 2.79 15.35 0.40
CA LYS A 13 1.68 14.63 1.03
C LYS A 13 0.53 14.31 0.05
N SER A 14 0.82 14.19 -1.24
CA SER A 14 -0.16 13.82 -2.26
C SER A 14 -0.30 12.29 -2.32
N TYR A 15 -0.70 11.70 -1.20
CA TYR A 15 -0.69 10.25 -1.00
C TYR A 15 -1.67 9.48 -1.89
N GLU A 16 -2.71 10.15 -2.39
CA GLU A 16 -3.68 9.56 -3.32
C GLU A 16 -3.06 9.15 -4.66
N LYS A 17 -1.95 9.80 -5.05
CA LYS A 17 -1.25 9.52 -6.31
C LYS A 17 -0.18 8.43 -6.19
N ILE A 18 0.11 7.97 -4.96
CA ILE A 18 1.19 7.01 -4.72
C ILE A 18 0.94 5.70 -5.44
N ALA A 19 -0.31 5.21 -5.41
CA ALA A 19 -0.68 3.98 -6.11
C ALA A 19 -0.40 4.11 -7.61
N ASP A 20 -0.96 5.14 -8.25
CA ASP A 20 -0.79 5.40 -9.69
C ASP A 20 0.70 5.52 -10.08
N ILE A 21 1.49 6.27 -9.30
CA ILE A 21 2.93 6.44 -9.56
C ILE A 21 3.66 5.10 -9.46
N CYS A 22 3.33 4.28 -8.47
CA CYS A 22 3.99 2.99 -8.29
C CYS A 22 3.56 1.99 -9.37
N ASP A 23 2.30 1.98 -9.77
CA ASP A 23 1.80 1.16 -10.87
C ASP A 23 2.47 1.52 -12.20
N ASP A 24 2.59 2.82 -12.51
CA ASP A 24 3.29 3.30 -13.72
C ASP A 24 4.77 2.91 -13.71
N LEU A 25 5.45 3.08 -12.57
CA LEU A 25 6.85 2.67 -12.42
C LEU A 25 6.99 1.15 -12.56
N MET A 26 6.02 0.35 -12.08
CA MET A 26 6.04 -1.11 -12.17
C MET A 26 5.83 -1.57 -13.62
N LEU A 27 4.94 -0.91 -14.36
CA LEU A 27 4.74 -1.13 -15.80
C LEU A 27 6.00 -0.77 -16.60
N GLN A 28 6.67 0.34 -16.27
CA GLN A 28 7.94 0.74 -16.90
C GLN A 28 9.07 -0.24 -16.59
N ALA A 29 9.17 -0.71 -15.35
CA ALA A 29 10.17 -1.70 -14.95
C ALA A 29 9.94 -3.05 -15.67
N SER A 30 8.68 -3.46 -15.82
CA SER A 30 8.29 -4.68 -16.54
C SER A 30 8.57 -4.57 -18.05
N SER A 31 8.30 -3.41 -18.67
CA SER A 31 8.60 -3.18 -20.08
C SER A 31 10.10 -3.04 -20.37
N SER A 32 10.89 -2.56 -19.41
CA SER A 32 12.35 -2.51 -19.50
C SER A 32 12.99 -3.89 -19.33
N GLN A 33 12.42 -4.75 -18.48
CA GLN A 33 12.84 -6.15 -18.39
C GLN A 33 12.51 -6.95 -19.65
N ASN A 34 11.45 -6.60 -20.40
CA ASN A 34 11.16 -7.19 -21.72
C ASN A 34 12.30 -7.03 -22.76
N PHE A 35 13.28 -6.16 -22.52
CA PHE A 35 14.50 -6.09 -23.36
C PHE A 35 15.55 -7.17 -23.02
N PHE A 36 15.53 -7.73 -21.81
CA PHE A 36 16.48 -8.75 -21.35
C PHE A 36 15.94 -10.20 -21.41
N ILE A 37 14.66 -10.42 -21.71
CA ILE A 37 14.04 -11.76 -21.71
C ILE A 37 14.25 -12.54 -23.02
N ASN A 38 14.96 -11.99 -24.01
CA ASN A 38 15.23 -12.71 -25.26
C ASN A 38 16.45 -13.66 -25.21
N SER A 39 17.00 -14.04 -24.04
CA SER A 39 18.14 -14.98 -24.02
C SER A 39 18.20 -16.05 -22.94
N SER A 40 17.23 -16.22 -22.03
CA SER A 40 17.24 -17.44 -21.21
C SER A 40 15.86 -17.93 -20.77
N LEU A 41 15.68 -19.21 -21.08
CA LEU A 41 14.55 -20.08 -20.89
C LEU A 41 14.15 -20.21 -19.42
N PHE A 42 13.20 -19.38 -18.95
CA PHE A 42 12.28 -19.76 -17.88
C PHE A 42 11.02 -18.87 -17.91
N ALA A 43 10.12 -19.17 -18.85
CA ALA A 43 8.75 -18.68 -18.75
C ALA A 43 8.01 -19.51 -17.70
N THR A 44 8.16 -19.18 -16.42
CA THR A 44 7.12 -19.52 -15.44
C THR A 44 5.89 -18.70 -15.78
N SER A 45 4.76 -19.38 -15.95
CA SER A 45 3.46 -18.85 -16.32
C SER A 45 2.81 -17.93 -15.27
N GLU A 46 3.60 -17.37 -14.36
CA GLU A 46 3.17 -16.32 -13.44
C GLU A 46 4.04 -15.10 -13.76
N GLY A 47 3.45 -14.09 -14.41
CA GLY A 47 4.07 -12.79 -14.68
C GLY A 47 4.25 -12.00 -13.38
N VAL A 48 5.02 -12.56 -12.45
CA VAL A 48 5.16 -12.07 -11.08
C VAL A 48 6.32 -11.11 -11.04
N PHE A 49 5.99 -9.81 -11.05
CA PHE A 49 6.95 -8.74 -10.83
C PHE A 49 7.54 -8.85 -9.42
N SER A 50 8.77 -9.36 -9.33
CA SER A 50 9.52 -9.52 -8.09
C SER A 50 10.85 -8.81 -8.24
N GLN A 51 10.91 -7.55 -7.81
CA GLN A 51 12.11 -6.75 -7.90
C GLN A 51 12.64 -6.47 -6.49
N GLU A 52 13.83 -7.00 -6.21
CA GLU A 52 14.54 -6.68 -4.97
C GLU A 52 14.81 -5.16 -4.90
N GLY A 53 14.38 -4.52 -3.81
CA GLY A 53 14.52 -3.08 -3.60
C GLY A 53 13.31 -2.23 -4.00
N TRP A 54 12.20 -2.82 -4.45
CA TRP A 54 10.95 -2.08 -4.65
C TRP A 54 10.35 -1.62 -3.30
N PRO A 55 9.80 -0.39 -3.18
CA PRO A 55 9.18 0.11 -1.95
C PRO A 55 7.78 -0.50 -1.72
N TYR A 56 7.73 -1.83 -1.53
CA TYR A 56 6.49 -2.60 -1.42
C TYR A 56 5.57 -2.11 -0.30
N ALA A 57 6.12 -1.70 0.85
CA ALA A 57 5.33 -1.18 1.96
C ALA A 57 4.56 0.09 1.59
N ILE A 58 5.24 1.04 0.92
CA ILE A 58 4.64 2.30 0.44
C ILE A 58 3.62 2.02 -0.64
N HIS A 59 3.93 1.10 -1.57
CA HIS A 59 3.02 0.73 -2.65
C HIS A 59 1.72 0.10 -2.12
N LEU A 60 1.83 -0.87 -1.19
CA LEU A 60 0.67 -1.48 -0.54
C LEU A 60 -0.19 -0.42 0.17
N LEU A 61 0.45 0.47 0.93
CA LEU A 61 -0.24 1.50 1.70
C LEU A 61 -0.88 2.55 0.78
N GLY A 62 -0.28 2.85 -0.36
CA GLY A 62 -0.85 3.70 -1.41
C GLY A 62 -2.19 3.17 -1.93
N HIS A 63 -2.27 1.88 -2.27
CA HIS A 63 -3.54 1.27 -2.67
C HIS A 63 -4.59 1.30 -1.55
N MET A 64 -4.19 1.06 -0.30
CA MET A 64 -5.09 1.19 0.85
C MET A 64 -5.60 2.63 1.02
N TYR A 65 -4.74 3.61 0.79
CA TYR A 65 -5.08 5.05 0.85
C TYR A 65 -6.08 5.45 -0.24
N ALA A 66 -5.94 4.86 -1.44
CA ALA A 66 -6.86 4.99 -2.56
C ALA A 66 -8.15 4.16 -2.39
N ASN A 67 -8.30 3.44 -1.27
CA ASN A 67 -9.41 2.52 -0.99
C ASN A 67 -9.54 1.37 -2.03
N ASP A 68 -8.44 1.02 -2.71
CA ASP A 68 -8.36 -0.09 -3.65
C ASP A 68 -7.72 -1.32 -3.00
N MET A 69 -8.52 -2.01 -2.18
CA MET A 69 -8.06 -3.18 -1.45
C MET A 69 -7.84 -4.41 -2.35
N ASN A 70 -8.44 -4.43 -3.54
CA ASN A 70 -8.27 -5.53 -4.49
C ASN A 70 -6.88 -5.50 -5.11
N SER A 71 -6.42 -4.33 -5.56
CA SER A 71 -5.07 -4.14 -6.08
C SER A 71 -4.02 -4.40 -5.00
N ALA A 72 -4.24 -3.92 -3.76
CA ALA A 72 -3.36 -4.24 -2.62
C ALA A 72 -3.23 -5.76 -2.38
N ARG A 73 -4.32 -6.52 -2.50
CA ARG A 73 -4.32 -7.98 -2.35
C ARG A 73 -3.60 -8.68 -3.49
N PHE A 74 -3.78 -8.20 -4.72
CA PHE A 74 -3.08 -8.72 -5.88
C PHE A 74 -1.57 -8.53 -5.72
N LEU A 75 -1.15 -7.32 -5.32
CA LEU A 75 0.23 -7.00 -5.02
C LEU A 75 0.80 -7.86 -3.88
N TRP A 76 0.06 -8.05 -2.78
CA TRP A 76 0.50 -8.95 -1.70
C TRP A 76 0.76 -10.39 -2.17
N LYS A 77 -0.06 -10.90 -3.11
CA LYS A 77 0.11 -12.25 -3.66
C LYS A 77 1.32 -12.36 -4.59
N SER A 78 1.65 -11.31 -5.33
CA SER A 78 2.81 -11.30 -6.25
C SER A 78 4.15 -11.21 -5.50
N ILE A 79 4.18 -10.65 -4.29
CA ILE A 79 5.43 -10.53 -3.53
C ILE A 79 5.92 -11.93 -3.07
N PRO A 80 7.17 -12.33 -3.39
CA PRO A 80 7.78 -13.58 -2.91
C PRO A 80 7.91 -13.66 -1.39
N SER A 81 7.92 -14.87 -0.84
CA SER A 81 8.11 -15.09 0.61
C SER A 81 9.47 -14.59 1.10
N THR A 82 10.52 -14.69 0.29
CA THR A 82 11.87 -14.19 0.62
C THR A 82 11.87 -12.70 0.96
N ILE A 83 11.13 -11.88 0.20
CA ILE A 83 11.01 -10.44 0.44
C ILE A 83 10.18 -10.16 1.70
N LYS A 84 9.10 -10.94 1.92
CA LYS A 84 8.25 -10.82 3.12
C LYS A 84 9.01 -11.13 4.40
N GLU A 85 9.89 -12.13 4.35
CA GLU A 85 10.75 -12.51 5.48
C GLU A 85 11.86 -11.50 5.70
N SER A 86 12.43 -10.94 4.64
CA SER A 86 13.47 -9.91 4.72
C SER A 86 12.95 -8.54 5.17
N GLN A 87 11.67 -8.23 4.94
CA GLN A 87 11.09 -6.92 5.19
C GLN A 87 9.80 -7.03 6.03
N PRO A 88 9.92 -7.04 7.37
CA PRO A 88 8.77 -7.19 8.24
C PRO A 88 7.78 -6.00 8.14
N GLU A 89 8.24 -4.85 7.64
CA GLU A 89 7.40 -3.67 7.39
C GLU A 89 6.27 -3.96 6.39
N ILE A 90 6.53 -4.74 5.33
CA ILE A 90 5.50 -5.14 4.35
C ILE A 90 4.40 -5.98 5.04
N VAL A 91 4.81 -6.90 5.91
CA VAL A 91 3.89 -7.77 6.67
C VAL A 91 3.04 -6.93 7.62
N ALA A 92 3.64 -5.94 8.27
CA ALA A 92 2.92 -5.00 9.13
C ALA A 92 1.89 -4.16 8.35
N VAL A 93 2.25 -3.63 7.17
CA VAL A 93 1.29 -2.92 6.30
C VAL A 93 0.16 -3.86 5.87
N TRP A 94 0.47 -5.09 5.49
CA TRP A 94 -0.57 -6.05 5.11
C TRP A 94 -1.52 -6.36 6.26
N LYS A 95 -1.02 -6.44 7.51
CA LYS A 95 -1.87 -6.60 8.71
C LYS A 95 -2.86 -5.45 8.87
N ILE A 96 -2.45 -4.21 8.58
CA ILE A 96 -3.37 -3.05 8.53
C ILE A 96 -4.45 -3.29 7.47
N GLY A 97 -4.07 -3.72 6.27
CA GLY A 97 -4.98 -4.09 5.20
C GLY A 97 -6.02 -5.16 5.60
N GLN A 98 -5.60 -6.20 6.32
CA GLN A 98 -6.49 -7.25 6.83
C GLN A 98 -7.51 -6.71 7.84
N CYS A 99 -7.08 -5.83 8.75
CA CYS A 99 -7.97 -5.15 9.69
C CYS A 99 -8.96 -4.24 8.97
N LEU A 100 -8.54 -3.52 7.93
CA LEU A 100 -9.44 -2.71 7.09
C LEU A 100 -10.48 -3.56 6.36
N TRP A 101 -10.06 -4.67 5.76
CA TRP A 101 -10.96 -5.61 5.07
C TRP A 101 -12.07 -6.12 5.98
N THR A 102 -11.73 -6.43 7.23
CA THR A 102 -12.68 -6.89 8.25
C THR A 102 -13.43 -5.74 8.95
N ARG A 103 -13.19 -4.49 8.54
CA ARG A 103 -13.70 -3.27 9.19
C ARG A 103 -13.36 -3.17 10.68
N ASN A 104 -12.28 -3.82 11.10
CA ASN A 104 -11.77 -3.77 12.45
C ASN A 104 -10.84 -2.56 12.62
N TYR A 105 -11.43 -1.38 12.81
CA TYR A 105 -10.67 -0.14 12.96
C TYR A 105 -9.81 -0.09 14.22
N ALA A 106 -10.25 -0.72 15.33
CA ALA A 106 -9.42 -0.86 16.52
C ALA A 106 -8.14 -1.65 16.21
N GLY A 107 -8.28 -2.76 15.48
CA GLY A 107 -7.16 -3.57 15.00
C GLY A 107 -6.21 -2.82 14.07
N VAL A 108 -6.71 -1.86 13.28
CA VAL A 108 -5.85 -0.98 12.46
C VAL A 108 -4.92 -0.15 13.36
N TYR A 109 -5.46 0.54 14.38
CA TYR A 109 -4.64 1.36 15.28
C TYR A 109 -3.65 0.52 16.10
N GLU A 110 -4.05 -0.68 16.54
CA GLU A 110 -3.15 -1.62 17.21
C GLU A 110 -2.03 -2.10 16.28
N ALA A 111 -2.33 -2.42 15.02
CA ALA A 111 -1.32 -2.81 14.04
C ALA A 111 -0.35 -1.66 13.72
N ILE A 112 -0.84 -0.43 13.67
CA ILE A 112 -0.02 0.78 13.46
C ILE A 112 0.91 1.01 14.66
N ARG A 113 0.41 0.89 15.89
CA ARG A 113 1.22 1.13 17.10
C ARG A 113 2.16 -0.01 17.46
N GLY A 114 1.82 -1.23 17.06
CA GLY A 114 2.58 -2.44 17.38
C GLY A 114 3.79 -2.70 16.48
N PHE A 115 4.14 -1.77 15.57
CA PHE A 115 5.28 -1.91 14.67
C PHE A 115 6.13 -0.63 14.65
N ASP A 116 7.45 -0.79 14.63
CA ASP A 116 8.41 0.31 14.53
C ASP A 116 8.65 0.67 13.06
N TRP A 117 7.92 1.66 12.55
CA TRP A 117 7.98 2.11 11.16
C TRP A 117 9.25 2.89 10.84
N THR A 118 9.73 2.74 9.60
CA THR A 118 10.75 3.64 9.08
C THR A 118 10.20 5.07 8.94
N PRO A 119 11.04 6.12 9.06
CA PRO A 119 10.57 7.51 8.95
C PRO A 119 9.83 7.82 7.64
N GLN A 120 10.21 7.12 6.56
CA GLN A 120 9.60 7.26 5.24
C GLN A 120 8.15 6.76 5.22
N VAL A 121 7.87 5.62 5.86
CA VAL A 121 6.51 5.02 5.90
C VAL A 121 5.67 5.63 7.02
N LEU A 122 6.28 6.02 8.14
CA LEU A 122 5.61 6.57 9.31
C LEU A 122 4.73 7.78 8.96
N GLY A 123 5.24 8.70 8.13
CA GLY A 123 4.47 9.89 7.72
C GLY A 123 3.19 9.55 6.95
N LEU A 124 3.25 8.53 6.10
CA LEU A 124 2.11 8.03 5.32
C LEU A 124 1.12 7.28 6.22
N VAL A 125 1.61 6.41 7.11
CA VAL A 125 0.76 5.66 8.06
C VAL A 125 0.00 6.58 9.00
N MET A 126 0.68 7.61 9.54
CA MET A 126 0.05 8.57 10.45
C MET A 126 -1.05 9.36 9.76
N ASP A 127 -0.81 9.85 8.55
CA ASP A 127 -1.82 10.59 7.78
C ASP A 127 -3.00 9.70 7.38
N PHE A 128 -2.72 8.46 6.95
CA PHE A 128 -3.73 7.45 6.69
C PHE A 128 -4.63 7.18 7.89
N SER A 129 -4.06 7.06 9.09
CA SER A 129 -4.81 6.87 10.33
C SER A 129 -5.73 8.05 10.66
N GLY A 130 -5.32 9.27 10.30
CA GLY A 130 -6.10 10.49 10.41
C GLY A 130 -7.27 10.53 9.43
N LYS A 131 -7.03 10.17 8.15
CA LYS A 131 -8.08 10.06 7.12
C LYS A 131 -9.16 9.06 7.53
N LEU A 132 -8.77 7.91 8.08
CA LEU A 132 -9.71 6.92 8.63
C LEU A 132 -10.54 7.47 9.80
N ALA A 133 -9.90 8.13 10.76
CA ALA A 133 -10.58 8.73 11.91
C ALA A 133 -11.63 9.77 11.47
N PHE A 134 -11.26 10.65 10.53
CA PHE A 134 -12.15 11.65 9.98
C PHE A 134 -13.35 11.03 9.26
N SER A 135 -13.11 10.02 8.42
CA SER A 135 -14.16 9.30 7.71
C SER A 135 -15.15 8.63 8.66
N LEU A 136 -14.65 7.96 9.71
CA LEU A 136 -15.47 7.35 10.75
C LEU A 136 -16.30 8.39 11.49
N PHE A 137 -15.67 9.47 11.94
CA PHE A 137 -16.37 10.55 12.65
C PHE A 137 -17.48 11.17 11.79
N SER A 138 -17.19 11.45 10.52
CA SER A 138 -18.18 11.98 9.57
C SER A 138 -19.36 11.02 9.39
N PHE A 139 -19.09 9.71 9.28
CA PHE A 139 -20.13 8.69 9.19
C PHE A 139 -21.00 8.64 10.45
N PHE A 140 -20.41 8.61 11.64
CA PHE A 140 -21.16 8.62 12.90
C PHE A 140 -22.02 9.88 13.06
N LEU A 141 -21.50 11.05 12.70
CA LEU A 141 -22.22 12.30 12.78
C LEU A 141 -23.40 12.34 11.80
N PHE A 142 -23.19 11.84 10.57
CA PHE A 142 -24.26 11.72 9.57
C PHE A 142 -25.37 10.77 10.04
N VAL A 143 -25.01 9.60 10.56
CA VAL A 143 -25.97 8.63 11.10
C VAL A 143 -26.74 9.21 12.28
N ALA A 144 -26.06 9.85 13.23
CA ALA A 144 -26.71 10.52 14.36
C ALA A 144 -27.68 11.62 13.89
N TYR A 145 -27.27 12.44 12.91
CA TYR A 145 -28.14 13.46 12.33
C TYR A 145 -29.42 12.87 11.71
N LEU A 146 -29.32 11.73 11.01
CA LEU A 146 -30.49 11.04 10.46
C LEU A 146 -31.42 10.52 11.55
N PHE A 147 -30.88 9.97 12.65
CA PHE A 147 -31.69 9.52 13.79
C PHE A 147 -32.40 10.66 14.51
N LEU A 148 -31.80 11.85 14.62
CA LEU A 148 -32.45 13.02 15.23
C LEU A 148 -33.57 13.63 14.34
N LYS A 149 -33.59 13.29 13.05
CA LYS A 149 -34.53 13.86 12.08
C LYS A 149 -35.67 12.91 11.67
N ALA A 150 -35.63 11.66 12.15
CA ALA A 150 -36.64 10.63 11.96
C ALA A 150 -37.56 10.55 13.18
#